data_AF-K7AE23-F1
#
_entry.id   AF-K7AE23-F1
#
_cell.length_a   1.000
_cell.length_b   1.000
_cell.length_c   1.000
_cell.angle_alpha   90.00
_cell.angle_beta   90.00
_cell.angle_gamma   90.00
#
_symmetry.space_group_name_H-M   'P 1'
#
loop_
_entity.id
_entity.type
_entity.pdbx_description
1 polymer ?
#
loop_
_entity_poly.entity_id
_entity_poly.type
_entity_poly.pdbx_seq_one_letter_code
_entity_poly.pdbx_strand_id
1 'polypeptide(L)'
;MINIWMNSSLLVTISGLSFFKGLGISFRYYFLFIVSLFLSACSEPEKQDSLQRVLDTGVLRVGTIYGLTTYYNGPNGPEGFEYELAAGFADYLGVKLEIFPYYTVNELFPQLDNAHLDIIAAGINVSPERYAQFRFGPAYQNVSQKLVFKQGDVRPRELSDLTGEFMVVAGSGHSETLRNFQAQNPTLSWQETNDKDSEELLEAVLADELDYTVVDSNILALMRRRYPELSIGFSLSQSQGIAWATSKKSDDALRAALIEYFGEIHENGTLAALEDKHFGHVRQFNYVDTRDFIRSASSKLTPYLSLFERYANDLDWRLLAALSYQESHWDPKAKSVTGVRGLMMLTLNTAKDLGVTSRLDPEQSIRGGSEYLSSLLTRIPDRIPSPDRLWFALAAYNIGLGHLEDARVLTERQGGNPDMWVDVKKRLPQLRQKRYYKTTRYGYARGNEAVIYVDNIRRYYDTLVWLNEQQPDLLPVEQTPEVDLQNEPEITNEADVNNPASAPESMGNAKTIKNRKQVSPPPIISDLSFEAELEAIDEETPNVKIKPETERESNDDTIGESTEPSSETEALEPESSP
;
A
#
# COMPACT_ATOMS: atom_id res chain seq x y z
N MET A 1 -12.52 37.99 34.65
CA MET A 1 -11.95 38.64 35.85
C MET A 1 -12.02 40.14 35.66
N ILE A 2 -12.85 40.79 36.50
CA ILE A 2 -12.65 42.13 37.08
C ILE A 2 -12.67 43.34 36.11
N ASN A 3 -13.87 43.89 35.93
CA ASN A 3 -14.13 45.33 35.96
C ASN A 3 -13.43 45.95 37.17
N ILE A 4 -12.79 47.12 37.04
CA ILE A 4 -12.65 48.10 38.14
C ILE A 4 -11.96 49.42 37.65
N TRP A 5 -12.47 50.56 38.15
CA TRP A 5 -11.96 51.95 38.19
C TRP A 5 -12.15 52.91 37.00
N MET A 6 -13.36 53.48 36.94
CA MET A 6 -13.56 54.93 36.79
C MET A 6 -12.97 55.67 38.01
N ASN A 7 -12.07 56.63 37.79
CA ASN A 7 -12.15 58.00 38.33
C ASN A 7 -10.86 58.78 38.07
N SER A 8 -10.97 59.92 37.38
CA SER A 8 -10.62 61.24 37.91
C SER A 8 -10.18 62.21 36.79
N SER A 9 -11.05 63.16 36.52
CA SER A 9 -10.72 64.59 36.50
C SER A 9 -9.53 65.06 35.65
N LEU A 10 -9.83 65.51 34.44
CA LEU A 10 -9.19 66.73 33.93
C LEU A 10 -10.25 67.68 33.37
N LEU A 11 -10.57 68.67 34.20
CA LEU A 11 -11.12 69.95 33.79
C LEU A 11 -10.19 70.57 32.75
N VAL A 12 -10.57 70.51 31.48
CA VAL A 12 -10.09 71.48 30.48
C VAL A 12 -11.29 72.34 30.12
N THR A 13 -11.22 73.57 30.63
CA THR A 13 -12.17 74.65 30.40
C THR A 13 -12.36 74.90 28.91
N ILE A 14 -13.63 74.85 28.48
CA ILE A 14 -14.10 75.34 27.19
C ILE A 14 -13.96 76.87 27.21
N SER A 15 -12.85 77.37 26.70
CA SER A 15 -12.67 78.79 26.39
C SER A 15 -11.78 78.91 25.16
N GLY A 16 -12.42 78.82 23.99
CA GLY A 16 -11.74 78.93 22.70
C GLY A 16 -12.63 78.74 21.48
N LEU A 17 -13.96 78.88 21.59
CA LEU A 17 -14.87 78.87 20.45
C LEU A 17 -15.00 80.29 19.85
N SER A 18 -13.93 80.80 19.25
CA SER A 18 -13.99 82.04 18.46
C SER A 18 -12.80 82.25 17.51
N PHE A 19 -12.25 81.19 16.89
CA PHE A 19 -11.19 81.37 15.89
C PHE A 19 -11.30 80.55 14.60
N PHE A 20 -12.50 80.10 14.20
CA PHE A 20 -12.69 79.49 12.88
C PHE A 20 -13.98 79.96 12.18
N LYS A 21 -14.15 81.27 12.02
CA LYS A 21 -15.04 81.84 10.99
C LYS A 21 -14.19 82.14 9.74
N GLY A 22 -13.84 81.09 8.99
CA GLY A 22 -13.04 81.22 7.77
C GLY A 22 -12.71 79.91 7.05
N LEU A 23 -12.88 78.74 7.70
CA LEU A 23 -12.54 77.42 7.15
C LEU A 23 -13.76 76.48 7.02
N GLY A 24 -14.95 77.01 6.72
CA GLY A 24 -16.16 76.19 6.57
C GLY A 24 -16.11 75.18 5.41
N ILE A 25 -15.23 75.44 4.45
CA ILE A 25 -15.02 74.59 3.26
C ILE A 25 -13.92 73.55 3.55
N SER A 26 -12.83 73.96 4.20
CA SER A 26 -11.65 73.10 4.45
C SER A 26 -11.92 71.98 5.48
N PHE A 27 -12.77 72.20 6.49
CA PHE A 27 -13.11 71.16 7.47
C PHE A 27 -13.98 70.05 6.88
N ARG A 28 -14.88 70.38 5.93
CA ARG A 28 -15.70 69.38 5.22
C ARG A 28 -14.83 68.50 4.33
N TYR A 29 -13.84 69.06 3.66
CA TYR A 29 -12.88 68.28 2.87
C TYR A 29 -11.94 67.46 3.75
N TYR A 30 -11.51 67.96 4.92
CA TYR A 30 -10.70 67.18 5.85
C TYR A 30 -11.48 66.02 6.47
N PHE A 31 -12.74 66.22 6.82
CA PHE A 31 -13.64 65.16 7.29
C PHE A 31 -13.93 64.14 6.19
N LEU A 32 -14.22 64.58 4.96
CA LEU A 32 -14.40 63.68 3.81
C LEU A 32 -13.12 62.91 3.48
N PHE A 33 -11.94 63.52 3.61
CA PHE A 33 -10.65 62.87 3.40
C PHE A 33 -10.34 61.83 4.49
N ILE A 34 -10.63 62.13 5.76
CA ILE A 34 -10.50 61.17 6.86
C ILE A 34 -11.51 60.01 6.69
N VAL A 35 -12.76 60.29 6.33
CA VAL A 35 -13.76 59.25 6.05
C VAL A 35 -13.36 58.41 4.84
N SER A 36 -12.78 59.00 3.79
CA SER A 36 -12.21 58.27 2.65
C SER A 36 -11.02 57.40 3.05
N LEU A 37 -10.15 57.87 3.95
CA LEU A 37 -9.04 57.07 4.49
C LEU A 37 -9.53 55.90 5.35
N PHE A 38 -10.60 56.08 6.13
CA PHE A 38 -11.24 55.00 6.88
C PHE A 38 -11.98 54.00 5.98
N LEU A 39 -12.55 54.44 4.86
CA LEU A 39 -13.18 53.57 3.85
C LEU A 39 -12.15 52.73 3.08
N SER A 40 -10.96 53.28 2.79
CA SER A 40 -9.86 52.53 2.16
C SER A 40 -9.14 51.57 3.11
N ALA A 41 -9.30 51.72 4.43
CA ALA A 41 -8.72 50.84 5.44
C ALA A 41 -9.59 49.62 5.77
N CYS A 42 -10.79 49.52 5.18
CA CYS A 42 -11.71 48.39 5.29
C CYS A 42 -11.70 47.49 4.04
N SER A 43 -10.59 47.40 3.31
CA SER A 43 -10.36 46.22 2.47
C SER A 43 -9.98 45.07 3.39
N GLU A 44 -10.84 44.05 3.52
CA GLU A 44 -10.40 42.76 4.06
C GLU A 44 -9.11 42.37 3.34
N PRO A 45 -8.05 41.91 4.04
CA PRO A 45 -6.87 41.41 3.37
C PRO A 45 -7.34 40.37 2.36
N GLU A 46 -7.08 40.63 1.08
CA GLU A 46 -7.44 39.75 -0.02
C GLU A 46 -6.88 38.37 0.34
N LYS A 47 -7.78 37.41 0.64
CA LYS A 47 -7.35 36.05 0.92
C LYS A 47 -6.59 35.60 -0.32
N GLN A 48 -5.30 35.40 -0.15
CA GLN A 48 -4.41 34.98 -1.22
C GLN A 48 -4.97 33.70 -1.83
N ASP A 49 -5.27 33.75 -3.14
CA ASP A 49 -5.78 32.60 -3.87
C ASP A 49 -4.75 31.48 -3.81
N SER A 50 -5.06 30.45 -3.01
CA SER A 50 -4.12 29.39 -2.67
C SER A 50 -3.77 28.54 -3.89
N LEU A 51 -4.73 28.32 -4.78
CA LEU A 51 -4.54 27.57 -6.01
C LEU A 51 -3.75 28.41 -7.01
N GLN A 52 -4.15 29.66 -7.22
CA GLN A 52 -3.45 30.53 -8.18
C GLN A 52 -1.98 30.71 -7.79
N ARG A 53 -1.67 30.83 -6.49
CA ARG A 53 -0.27 30.86 -6.03
C ARG A 53 0.50 29.62 -6.45
N VAL A 54 -0.05 28.41 -6.25
CA VAL A 54 0.59 27.15 -6.65
C VAL A 54 0.83 27.10 -8.16
N LEU A 55 -0.15 27.54 -8.96
CA LEU A 55 -0.06 27.60 -10.41
C LEU A 55 0.99 28.64 -10.87
N ASP A 56 1.02 29.81 -10.24
CA ASP A 56 1.97 30.89 -10.56
C ASP A 56 3.42 30.51 -10.20
N THR A 57 3.62 29.84 -9.06
CA THR A 57 4.95 29.34 -8.68
C THR A 57 5.36 28.11 -9.48
N GLY A 58 4.40 27.38 -10.06
CA GLY A 58 4.64 26.13 -10.75
C GLY A 58 5.10 25.00 -9.83
N VAL A 59 4.82 25.12 -8.53
CA VAL A 59 5.30 24.18 -7.48
C VAL A 59 4.19 23.94 -6.46
N LEU A 60 3.89 22.67 -6.19
CA LEU A 60 3.05 22.23 -5.08
C LEU A 60 3.95 21.71 -3.94
N ARG A 61 3.91 22.39 -2.79
CA ARG A 61 4.67 22.05 -1.58
C ARG A 61 3.84 21.17 -0.66
N VAL A 62 4.20 19.90 -0.56
CA VAL A 62 3.47 18.91 0.23
C VAL A 62 4.28 18.52 1.45
N GLY A 63 3.72 18.71 2.64
CA GLY A 63 4.29 18.19 3.88
C GLY A 63 3.89 16.75 4.11
N THR A 64 4.84 15.91 4.48
CA THR A 64 4.61 14.50 4.82
C THR A 64 5.51 14.07 5.98
N ILE A 65 5.40 12.81 6.42
CA ILE A 65 6.34 12.18 7.36
C ILE A 65 7.04 11.00 6.69
N TYR A 66 8.20 10.61 7.21
CA TYR A 66 8.80 9.33 6.84
C TYR A 66 7.93 8.17 7.35
N GLY A 67 7.76 7.14 6.54
CA GLY A 67 6.96 5.96 6.90
C GLY A 67 6.62 5.07 5.71
N LEU A 68 6.23 3.82 5.98
CA LEU A 68 5.96 2.83 4.93
C LEU A 68 4.74 3.17 4.07
N THR A 69 3.78 3.90 4.62
CA THR A 69 2.54 4.30 3.94
C THR A 69 2.58 5.72 3.40
N THR A 70 3.60 6.50 3.74
CA THR A 70 3.67 7.93 3.42
C THR A 70 4.75 8.21 2.37
N TYR A 71 5.99 8.31 2.81
CA TYR A 71 7.14 8.71 2.01
C TYR A 71 8.41 8.04 2.54
N TYR A 72 9.17 7.43 1.65
CA TYR A 72 10.53 6.98 1.91
C TYR A 72 11.34 7.02 0.62
N ASN A 73 12.67 6.91 0.71
CA ASN A 73 13.52 6.77 -0.47
C ASN A 73 13.81 5.28 -0.67
N GLY A 74 13.21 4.69 -1.71
CA GLY A 74 13.54 3.35 -2.17
C GLY A 74 14.77 3.33 -3.08
N PRO A 75 15.18 2.15 -3.57
CA PRO A 75 16.35 2.00 -4.44
C PRO A 75 16.27 2.83 -5.74
N ASN A 76 15.05 3.10 -6.22
CA ASN A 76 14.80 3.80 -7.49
C ASN A 76 14.38 5.27 -7.30
N GLY A 77 14.45 5.81 -6.07
CA GLY A 77 14.05 7.17 -5.74
C GLY A 77 12.91 7.23 -4.74
N PRO A 78 12.18 8.36 -4.66
CA PRO A 78 11.09 8.52 -3.72
C PRO A 78 9.92 7.57 -4.01
N GLU A 79 9.41 6.96 -2.95
CA GLU A 79 8.32 5.98 -2.97
C GLU A 79 7.35 6.25 -1.80
N GLY A 80 6.19 5.59 -1.83
CA GLY A 80 5.16 5.65 -0.79
C GLY A 80 3.77 6.00 -1.33
N PHE A 81 2.73 5.54 -0.64
CA PHE A 81 1.35 5.72 -1.09
C PHE A 81 0.96 7.21 -1.14
N GLU A 82 1.27 7.99 -0.10
CA GLU A 82 1.03 9.44 -0.11
C GLU A 82 1.85 10.16 -1.17
N TYR A 83 3.11 9.76 -1.36
CA TYR A 83 3.98 10.34 -2.39
C TYR A 83 3.38 10.18 -3.79
N GLU A 84 3.01 8.95 -4.18
CA GLU A 84 2.44 8.69 -5.50
C GLU A 84 1.10 9.39 -5.70
N LEU A 85 0.27 9.45 -4.66
CA LEU A 85 -1.01 10.15 -4.70
C LEU A 85 -0.81 11.67 -4.87
N ALA A 86 0.17 12.25 -4.18
CA ALA A 86 0.57 13.66 -4.28
C ALA A 86 1.21 13.98 -5.64
N ALA A 87 2.01 13.06 -6.21
CA ALA A 87 2.57 13.20 -7.54
C ALA A 87 1.48 13.26 -8.60
N GLY A 88 0.47 12.37 -8.52
CA GLY A 88 -0.70 12.42 -9.39
C GLY A 88 -1.48 13.73 -9.29
N PHE A 89 -1.57 14.34 -8.10
CA PHE A 89 -2.23 15.64 -7.93
C PHE A 89 -1.40 16.79 -8.51
N ALA A 90 -0.07 16.77 -8.34
CA ALA A 90 0.81 17.76 -8.97
C ALA A 90 0.73 17.68 -10.50
N ASP A 91 0.71 16.47 -11.06
CA ASP A 91 0.52 16.22 -12.50
C ASP A 91 -0.85 16.73 -12.98
N TYR A 92 -1.92 16.49 -12.22
CA TYR A 92 -3.27 17.02 -12.49
C TYR A 92 -3.27 18.56 -12.57
N LEU A 93 -2.54 19.22 -11.67
CA LEU A 93 -2.39 20.68 -11.68
C LEU A 93 -1.40 21.19 -12.74
N GLY A 94 -0.57 20.33 -13.32
CA GLY A 94 0.48 20.69 -14.26
C GLY A 94 1.66 21.43 -13.60
N VAL A 95 1.96 21.14 -12.34
CA VAL A 95 3.02 21.78 -11.54
C VAL A 95 4.03 20.75 -11.03
N LYS A 96 5.21 21.21 -10.60
CA LYS A 96 6.20 20.34 -9.98
C LYS A 96 5.79 19.98 -8.55
N LEU A 97 5.92 18.71 -8.18
CA LEU A 97 5.82 18.28 -6.78
C LEU A 97 7.13 18.59 -6.02
N GLU A 98 7.01 19.20 -4.84
CA GLU A 98 8.10 19.28 -3.85
C GLU A 98 7.62 18.72 -2.50
N ILE A 99 8.27 17.65 -2.06
CA ILE A 99 7.99 16.98 -0.79
C ILE A 99 8.86 17.59 0.32
N PHE A 100 8.22 17.90 1.44
CA PHE A 100 8.85 18.34 2.69
C PHE A 100 8.57 17.28 3.76
N PRO A 101 9.49 16.31 3.96
CA PRO A 101 9.32 15.30 4.99
C PRO A 101 9.72 15.86 6.36
N TYR A 102 8.91 15.58 7.36
CA TYR A 102 9.13 15.90 8.77
C TYR A 102 9.23 14.61 9.59
N TYR A 103 9.70 14.71 10.82
CA TYR A 103 9.87 13.56 11.71
C TYR A 103 8.62 13.28 12.56
N THR A 104 7.82 14.32 12.82
CA THR A 104 6.61 14.18 13.63
C THR A 104 5.41 14.84 12.99
N VAL A 105 4.22 14.29 13.26
CA VAL A 105 2.95 14.86 12.76
C VAL A 105 2.71 16.27 13.31
N ASN A 106 3.16 16.55 14.53
CA ASN A 106 2.98 17.86 15.18
C ASN A 106 3.76 18.98 14.49
N GLU A 107 4.88 18.66 13.83
CA GLU A 107 5.67 19.63 13.09
C GLU A 107 4.96 20.12 11.82
N LEU A 108 4.11 19.30 11.21
CA LEU A 108 3.48 19.61 9.92
C LEU A 108 2.48 20.77 10.01
N PHE A 109 1.62 20.74 11.03
CA PHE A 109 0.49 21.68 11.14
C PHE A 109 0.91 23.15 11.26
N PRO A 110 1.91 23.53 12.09
CA PRO A 110 2.44 24.89 12.11
C PRO A 110 2.99 25.34 10.75
N GLN A 111 3.58 24.45 9.96
CA GLN A 111 4.19 24.77 8.67
C GLN A 111 3.12 25.02 7.60
N LEU A 112 2.02 24.27 7.64
CA LEU A 112 0.82 24.52 6.86
C LEU A 112 0.19 25.87 7.22
N ASP A 113 0.10 26.17 8.52
CA ASP A 113 -0.54 27.39 9.02
C ASP A 113 0.27 28.67 8.83
N ASN A 114 1.58 28.53 8.61
CA ASN A 114 2.49 29.62 8.26
C ASN A 114 2.74 29.71 6.74
N ALA A 115 1.97 28.96 5.93
CA ALA A 115 2.07 28.93 4.47
C ALA A 115 3.45 28.50 3.93
N HIS A 116 4.23 27.76 4.72
CA HIS A 116 5.44 27.06 4.22
C HIS A 116 5.07 25.82 3.41
N LEU A 117 3.92 25.20 3.72
CA LEU A 117 3.34 24.10 2.98
C LEU A 117 2.01 24.53 2.34
N ASP A 118 1.64 23.86 1.27
CA ASP A 118 0.34 24.04 0.61
C ASP A 118 -0.68 23.03 1.14
N ILE A 119 -0.23 21.79 1.31
CA ILE A 119 -1.05 20.64 1.74
C ILE A 119 -0.21 19.77 2.69
N ILE A 120 -0.88 19.09 3.62
CA ILE A 120 -0.31 17.95 4.36
C ILE A 120 -0.89 16.64 3.80
N ALA A 121 -0.02 15.71 3.39
CA ALA A 121 -0.34 14.36 2.91
C ALA A 121 0.50 13.33 3.70
N ALA A 122 -0.03 12.84 4.81
CA ALA A 122 0.75 12.13 5.82
C ALA A 122 -0.06 11.05 6.57
N GLY A 123 -1.02 10.38 5.94
CA GLY A 123 -1.83 9.36 6.62
C GLY A 123 -2.69 9.92 7.76
N ILE A 124 -3.09 11.19 7.69
CA ILE A 124 -3.75 11.89 8.80
C ILE A 124 -5.21 11.45 8.95
N ASN A 125 -5.56 10.83 10.09
CA ASN A 125 -6.94 10.59 10.46
C ASN A 125 -7.68 11.91 10.72
N VAL A 126 -8.89 12.03 10.18
CA VAL A 126 -9.77 13.17 10.39
C VAL A 126 -10.48 13.02 11.74
N SER A 127 -10.04 13.81 12.72
CA SER A 127 -10.67 13.89 14.04
C SER A 127 -11.43 15.21 14.23
N PRO A 128 -12.41 15.28 15.15
CA PRO A 128 -13.15 16.52 15.43
C PRO A 128 -12.22 17.68 15.84
N GLU A 129 -11.19 17.39 16.64
CA GLU A 129 -10.23 18.35 17.17
C GLU A 129 -9.36 18.94 16.05
N ARG A 130 -8.91 18.11 15.11
CA ARG A 130 -8.18 18.56 13.91
C ARG A 130 -9.10 19.29 12.95
N TYR A 131 -10.34 18.82 12.76
CA TYR A 131 -11.33 19.47 11.90
C TYR A 131 -11.74 20.86 12.43
N ALA A 132 -11.65 21.10 13.75
CA ALA A 132 -11.84 22.41 14.34
C ALA A 132 -10.75 23.42 13.96
N GLN A 133 -9.55 22.97 13.60
CA GLN A 133 -8.38 23.83 13.32
C GLN A 133 -8.00 23.90 11.83
N PHE A 134 -8.19 22.80 11.08
CA PHE A 134 -7.80 22.67 9.68
C PHE A 134 -8.98 22.38 8.76
N ARG A 135 -8.77 22.49 7.46
CA ARG A 135 -9.68 21.97 6.45
C ARG A 135 -9.13 20.65 5.93
N PHE A 136 -10.02 19.77 5.49
CA PHE A 136 -9.66 18.48 4.92
C PHE A 136 -10.27 18.33 3.52
N GLY A 137 -9.54 17.63 2.65
CA GLY A 137 -10.08 17.11 1.40
C GLY A 137 -11.04 15.93 1.63
N PRO A 138 -11.49 15.26 0.57
CA PRO A 138 -12.22 14.00 0.68
C PRO A 138 -11.36 12.96 1.41
N ALA A 139 -12.01 12.10 2.20
CA ALA A 139 -11.34 10.91 2.72
C ALA A 139 -11.10 9.93 1.57
N TYR A 140 -9.84 9.52 1.38
CA TYR A 140 -9.45 8.60 0.30
C TYR A 140 -9.25 7.16 0.76
N GLN A 141 -9.04 6.96 2.07
CA GLN A 141 -8.90 5.65 2.68
C GLN A 141 -9.63 5.65 4.03
N ASN A 142 -10.18 4.50 4.44
CA ASN A 142 -10.68 4.30 5.80
C ASN A 142 -9.75 3.33 6.53
N VAL A 143 -9.46 3.64 7.79
CA VAL A 143 -8.67 2.79 8.68
C VAL A 143 -9.35 2.64 10.02
N SER A 144 -9.03 1.56 10.73
CA SER A 144 -9.40 1.36 12.13
C SER A 144 -8.15 1.41 13.00
N GLN A 145 -8.26 1.99 14.19
CA GLN A 145 -7.16 2.02 15.15
C GLN A 145 -7.17 0.70 15.94
N LYS A 146 -6.07 -0.04 15.86
CA LYS A 146 -5.92 -1.35 16.50
C LYS A 146 -4.97 -1.24 17.69
N LEU A 147 -5.39 -1.74 18.84
CA LEU A 147 -4.47 -2.03 19.94
C LEU A 147 -3.73 -3.32 19.61
N VAL A 148 -2.40 -3.25 19.62
CA VAL A 148 -1.52 -4.32 19.19
C VAL A 148 -0.71 -4.82 20.39
N PHE A 149 -0.53 -6.14 20.44
CA PHE A 149 0.27 -6.86 21.42
C PHE A 149 1.06 -7.97 20.71
N LYS A 150 2.00 -8.60 21.41
CA LYS A 150 2.79 -9.71 20.87
C LYS A 150 2.07 -11.05 21.03
N GLN A 151 1.98 -11.80 19.94
CA GLN A 151 1.37 -13.13 19.89
C GLN A 151 2.09 -14.09 20.84
N GLY A 152 1.32 -14.78 21.67
CA GLY A 152 1.82 -15.66 22.73
C GLY A 152 1.54 -15.12 24.13
N ASP A 153 1.40 -13.81 24.26
CA ASP A 153 1.02 -13.16 25.51
C ASP A 153 -0.50 -13.22 25.76
N VAL A 154 -0.92 -12.76 26.94
CA VAL A 154 -2.34 -12.69 27.30
C VAL A 154 -2.99 -11.59 26.46
N ARG A 155 -3.86 -11.99 25.53
CA ARG A 155 -4.62 -11.05 24.69
C ARG A 155 -5.52 -10.15 25.54
N PRO A 156 -5.32 -8.82 25.55
CA PRO A 156 -6.28 -7.90 26.13
C PRO A 156 -7.54 -7.85 25.28
N ARG A 157 -8.72 -7.85 25.92
CA ARG A 157 -10.03 -7.79 25.24
C ARG A 157 -10.65 -6.41 25.31
N GLU A 158 -10.25 -5.61 26.30
CA GLU A 158 -10.73 -4.25 26.52
C GLU A 158 -9.67 -3.39 27.21
N LEU A 159 -9.94 -2.07 27.34
CA LEU A 159 -9.02 -1.11 27.94
C LEU A 159 -8.69 -1.40 29.41
N SER A 160 -9.62 -2.02 30.15
CA SER A 160 -9.43 -2.42 31.55
C SER A 160 -8.39 -3.52 31.74
N ASP A 161 -8.10 -4.29 30.68
CA ASP A 161 -7.16 -5.42 30.72
C ASP A 161 -5.70 -4.97 30.59
N LEU A 162 -5.45 -3.70 30.27
CA LEU A 162 -4.10 -3.18 30.04
C LEU A 162 -3.37 -2.99 31.36
N THR A 163 -2.31 -3.77 31.60
CA THR A 163 -1.56 -3.75 32.87
C THR A 163 -0.08 -3.39 32.72
N GLY A 164 0.40 -3.19 31.49
CA GLY A 164 1.82 -3.11 31.15
C GLY A 164 2.25 -1.79 30.50
N GLU A 165 3.46 -1.79 29.96
CA GLU A 165 4.05 -0.66 29.24
C GLU A 165 3.27 -0.41 27.95
N PHE A 166 2.64 0.76 27.87
CA PHE A 166 1.80 1.15 26.75
C PHE A 166 2.25 2.51 26.23
N MET A 167 2.65 2.57 24.96
CA MET A 167 3.13 3.80 24.32
C MET A 167 2.48 4.03 22.95
N VAL A 168 2.22 5.30 22.63
CA VAL A 168 1.77 5.74 21.29
C VAL A 168 2.56 6.96 20.82
N VAL A 169 2.48 7.26 19.52
CA VAL A 169 3.10 8.45 18.94
C VAL A 169 2.41 9.72 19.47
N ALA A 170 3.20 10.70 19.91
CA ALA A 170 2.71 11.95 20.47
C ALA A 170 1.97 12.79 19.41
N GLY A 171 0.79 13.32 19.78
CA GLY A 171 -0.05 14.13 18.87
C GLY A 171 -0.65 13.38 17.68
N SER A 172 -0.55 12.04 17.66
CA SER A 172 -1.23 11.20 16.68
C SER A 172 -2.74 11.16 16.91
N GLY A 173 -3.48 10.62 15.94
CA GLY A 173 -4.90 10.32 16.12
C GLY A 173 -5.13 9.26 17.21
N HIS A 174 -4.15 8.41 17.50
CA HIS A 174 -4.21 7.38 18.54
C HIS A 174 -4.19 8.01 19.93
N SER A 175 -3.25 8.93 20.16
CA SER A 175 -3.12 9.73 21.39
C SER A 175 -4.41 10.52 21.69
N GLU A 176 -5.05 11.08 20.65
CA GLU A 176 -6.33 11.76 20.78
C GLU A 176 -7.48 10.83 21.17
N THR A 177 -7.60 9.68 20.49
CA THR A 177 -8.57 8.64 20.84
C THR A 177 -8.41 8.17 22.29
N LEU A 178 -7.18 7.94 22.76
CA LEU A 178 -6.91 7.50 24.13
C LEU A 178 -7.30 8.55 25.18
N ARG A 179 -7.05 9.83 24.93
CA ARG A 179 -7.54 10.92 25.80
C ARG A 179 -9.06 10.92 25.92
N ASN A 180 -9.77 10.68 24.81
CA ASN A 180 -11.22 10.59 24.81
C ASN A 180 -11.73 9.37 25.62
N PHE A 181 -11.04 8.23 25.55
CA PHE A 181 -11.36 7.07 26.38
C PHE A 181 -11.01 7.25 27.86
N GLN A 182 -9.95 7.98 28.19
CA GLN A 182 -9.52 8.22 29.56
C GLN A 182 -10.61 8.94 30.39
N ALA A 183 -11.43 9.79 29.76
CA ALA A 183 -12.57 10.45 30.41
C ALA A 183 -13.58 9.45 31.02
N GLN A 184 -13.69 8.25 30.45
CA GLN A 184 -14.58 7.17 30.91
C GLN A 184 -13.82 6.04 31.62
N ASN A 185 -12.49 6.00 31.49
CA ASN A 185 -11.60 5.00 32.05
C ASN A 185 -10.45 5.68 32.82
N PRO A 186 -10.68 6.20 34.04
CA PRO A 186 -9.69 7.03 34.74
C PRO A 186 -8.38 6.31 35.11
N THR A 187 -8.38 4.97 35.08
CA THR A 187 -7.19 4.15 35.32
C THR A 187 -6.36 3.91 34.05
N LEU A 188 -6.87 4.29 32.88
CA LEU A 188 -6.14 4.18 31.62
C LEU A 188 -4.94 5.13 31.65
N SER A 189 -3.74 4.57 31.45
CA SER A 189 -2.48 5.29 31.40
C SER A 189 -1.67 4.80 30.21
N TRP A 190 -0.97 5.72 29.56
CA TRP A 190 -0.06 5.45 28.45
C TRP A 190 1.06 6.49 28.44
N GLN A 191 2.11 6.21 27.66
CA GLN A 191 3.20 7.12 27.38
C GLN A 191 3.09 7.63 25.94
N GLU A 192 3.56 8.86 25.71
CA GLU A 192 3.66 9.42 24.37
C GLU A 192 5.12 9.69 24.02
N THR A 193 5.50 9.43 22.78
CA THR A 193 6.87 9.65 22.29
C THR A 193 6.87 10.50 21.02
N ASN A 194 7.88 11.37 20.90
CA ASN A 194 8.21 12.06 19.64
C ASN A 194 9.43 11.43 18.95
N ASP A 195 10.06 10.44 19.58
CA ASP A 195 11.34 9.87 19.15
C ASP A 195 11.17 8.53 18.40
N LYS A 196 9.94 7.99 18.37
CA LYS A 196 9.60 6.75 17.66
C LYS A 196 8.35 6.93 16.81
N ASP A 197 8.35 6.36 15.61
CA ASP A 197 7.17 6.24 14.75
C ASP A 197 6.30 5.00 15.09
N SER A 198 5.23 4.77 14.33
CA SER A 198 4.32 3.65 14.58
C SER A 198 4.98 2.30 14.32
N GLU A 199 5.87 2.21 13.33
CA GLU A 199 6.62 1.02 12.99
C GLU A 199 7.62 0.65 14.10
N GLU A 200 8.37 1.62 14.61
CA GLU A 200 9.30 1.45 15.74
C GLU A 200 8.58 1.05 17.04
N LEU A 201 7.36 1.54 17.27
CA LEU A 201 6.55 1.11 18.41
C LEU A 201 6.08 -0.33 18.28
N LEU A 202 5.77 -0.80 17.07
CA LEU A 202 5.45 -2.22 16.83
C LEU A 202 6.69 -3.10 17.03
N GLU A 203 7.87 -2.64 16.61
CA GLU A 203 9.14 -3.33 16.88
C GLU A 203 9.46 -3.40 18.38
N ALA A 204 9.19 -2.33 19.13
CA ALA A 204 9.34 -2.32 20.58
C ALA A 204 8.37 -3.31 21.27
N VAL A 205 7.17 -3.52 20.74
CA VAL A 205 6.26 -4.59 21.19
C VAL A 205 6.86 -5.97 20.92
N LEU A 206 7.46 -6.18 19.75
CA LEU A 206 8.12 -7.45 19.41
C LEU A 206 9.36 -7.72 20.27
N ALA A 207 10.07 -6.67 20.67
CA ALA A 207 11.26 -6.71 21.51
C ALA A 207 10.96 -6.85 23.01
N ASP A 208 9.69 -6.97 23.41
CA ASP A 208 9.24 -6.98 24.80
C ASP A 208 9.63 -5.70 25.59
N GLU A 209 9.89 -4.59 24.89
CA GLU A 209 10.09 -3.26 25.50
C GLU A 209 8.75 -2.57 25.83
N LEU A 210 7.72 -2.88 25.04
CA LEU A 210 6.34 -2.46 25.25
C LEU A 210 5.43 -3.69 25.29
N ASP A 211 4.43 -3.66 26.15
CA ASP A 211 3.36 -4.66 26.11
C ASP A 211 2.33 -4.31 25.03
N TYR A 212 2.08 -3.01 24.84
CA TYR A 212 1.04 -2.52 23.93
C TYR A 212 1.46 -1.28 23.15
N THR A 213 0.90 -1.16 21.95
CA THR A 213 0.82 0.10 21.21
C THR A 213 -0.51 0.20 20.45
N VAL A 214 -0.76 1.35 19.81
CA VAL A 214 -1.91 1.55 18.94
C VAL A 214 -1.42 2.05 17.59
N VAL A 215 -1.86 1.39 16.53
CA VAL A 215 -1.53 1.75 15.14
C VAL A 215 -2.77 1.66 14.25
N ASP A 216 -2.70 2.27 13.08
CA ASP A 216 -3.75 2.14 12.06
C ASP A 216 -3.67 0.79 11.35
N SER A 217 -4.84 0.27 10.94
CA SER A 217 -4.97 -1.07 10.34
C SER A 217 -4.14 -1.26 9.07
N ASN A 218 -3.93 -0.21 8.27
CA ASN A 218 -3.09 -0.25 7.08
C ASN A 218 -1.59 -0.44 7.39
N ILE A 219 -1.07 0.25 8.41
CA ILE A 219 0.31 0.09 8.89
C ILE A 219 0.50 -1.32 9.48
N LEU A 220 -0.44 -1.76 10.32
CA LEU A 220 -0.39 -3.09 10.92
C LEU A 220 -0.40 -4.21 9.86
N ALA A 221 -1.24 -4.08 8.83
CA ALA A 221 -1.31 -5.06 7.74
C ALA A 221 0.04 -5.23 7.02
N LEU A 222 0.77 -4.12 6.80
CA LEU A 222 2.11 -4.17 6.22
C LEU A 222 3.14 -4.79 7.16
N MET A 223 3.07 -4.48 8.45
CA MET A 223 4.04 -4.97 9.45
C MET A 223 3.86 -6.46 9.76
N ARG A 224 2.62 -6.96 9.87
CA ARG A 224 2.32 -8.39 10.12
C ARG A 224 2.88 -9.34 9.04
N ARG A 225 3.13 -8.83 7.84
CA ARG A 225 3.77 -9.59 6.75
C ARG A 225 5.22 -9.96 7.05
N ARG A 226 5.94 -9.11 7.78
CA ARG A 226 7.35 -9.26 8.17
C ARG A 226 7.47 -9.84 9.59
N TYR A 227 6.55 -9.41 10.44
CA TYR A 227 6.50 -9.77 11.85
C TYR A 227 5.14 -10.39 12.19
N PRO A 228 4.92 -11.67 11.84
CA PRO A 228 3.63 -12.34 12.06
C PRO A 228 3.24 -12.43 13.53
N GLU A 229 4.18 -12.26 14.47
CA GLU A 229 3.95 -12.20 15.90
C GLU A 229 3.21 -10.93 16.36
N LEU A 230 2.98 -9.93 15.51
CA LEU A 230 2.10 -8.81 15.83
C LEU A 230 0.64 -9.25 15.77
N SER A 231 -0.11 -9.05 16.87
CA SER A 231 -1.50 -9.49 16.99
C SER A 231 -2.43 -8.39 17.49
N ILE A 232 -3.70 -8.47 17.09
CA ILE A 232 -4.72 -7.50 17.46
C ILE A 232 -5.35 -7.89 18.79
N GLY A 233 -5.28 -7.00 19.78
CA GLY A 233 -6.07 -7.10 21.00
C GLY A 233 -7.54 -6.84 20.67
N PHE A 234 -7.85 -5.58 20.37
CA PHE A 234 -9.17 -5.08 19.99
C PHE A 234 -9.04 -3.76 19.19
N SER A 235 -10.16 -3.33 18.59
CA SER A 235 -10.27 -2.07 17.84
C SER A 235 -10.68 -0.92 18.77
N LEU A 236 -9.93 0.19 18.78
CA LEU A 236 -10.31 1.42 19.50
C LEU A 236 -11.28 2.29 18.70
N SER A 237 -11.18 2.23 17.37
CA SER A 237 -12.11 2.87 16.44
C SER A 237 -12.46 1.91 15.32
N GLN A 238 -13.71 1.94 14.85
CA GLN A 238 -14.18 1.03 13.80
C GLN A 238 -13.92 1.55 12.38
N SER A 239 -13.90 2.87 12.18
CA SER A 239 -13.58 3.47 10.88
C SER A 239 -13.27 4.96 11.05
N GLN A 240 -12.12 5.39 10.58
CA GLN A 240 -11.71 6.79 10.49
C GLN A 240 -11.19 7.07 9.08
N GLY A 241 -11.67 8.15 8.48
CA GLY A 241 -11.20 8.59 7.18
C GLY A 241 -9.82 9.19 7.29
N ILE A 242 -8.93 8.83 6.36
CA ILE A 242 -7.67 9.49 6.12
C ILE A 242 -7.89 10.53 5.02
N ALA A 243 -7.46 11.77 5.27
CA ALA A 243 -7.59 12.86 4.32
C ALA A 243 -6.41 13.83 4.39
N TRP A 244 -6.15 14.52 3.28
CA TRP A 244 -5.17 15.60 3.23
C TRP A 244 -5.69 16.86 3.88
N ALA A 245 -4.80 17.60 4.54
CA ALA A 245 -5.15 18.83 5.24
C ALA A 245 -4.70 20.10 4.48
N THR A 246 -5.52 21.15 4.56
CA THR A 246 -5.23 22.51 4.09
C THR A 246 -5.50 23.51 5.22
N SER A 247 -4.84 24.68 5.20
CA SER A 247 -5.01 25.67 6.26
C SER A 247 -6.40 26.31 6.21
N LYS A 248 -6.97 26.66 7.37
CA LYS A 248 -8.18 27.51 7.44
C LYS A 248 -7.88 28.99 7.15
N LYS A 249 -6.61 29.39 7.18
CA LYS A 249 -6.19 30.78 6.96
C LYS A 249 -6.19 31.16 5.47
N SER A 250 -6.05 30.18 4.58
CA SER A 250 -6.19 30.39 3.13
C SER A 250 -7.65 30.41 2.69
N ASP A 251 -7.88 30.62 1.40
CA ASP A 251 -9.17 30.39 0.76
C ASP A 251 -9.41 28.89 0.51
N ASP A 252 -10.55 28.57 -0.13
CA ASP A 252 -10.98 27.20 -0.41
C ASP A 252 -10.57 26.70 -1.82
N ALA A 253 -9.86 27.51 -2.61
CA ALA A 253 -9.60 27.22 -4.02
C ALA A 253 -8.76 25.93 -4.21
N LEU A 254 -7.65 25.78 -3.48
CA LEU A 254 -6.82 24.57 -3.55
C LEU A 254 -7.58 23.33 -3.04
N ARG A 255 -8.42 23.50 -2.02
CA ARG A 255 -9.27 22.41 -1.50
C ARG A 255 -10.34 21.99 -2.50
N ALA A 256 -10.90 22.92 -3.28
CA ALA A 256 -11.83 22.59 -4.34
C ALA A 256 -11.15 21.76 -5.45
N ALA A 257 -9.92 22.11 -5.84
CA ALA A 257 -9.13 21.32 -6.78
C ALA A 257 -8.84 19.91 -6.25
N LEU A 258 -8.58 19.75 -4.95
CA LEU A 258 -8.46 18.42 -4.32
C LEU A 258 -9.73 17.60 -4.46
N ILE A 259 -10.91 18.20 -4.20
CA ILE A 259 -12.19 17.50 -4.32
C ILE A 259 -12.41 17.01 -5.76
N GLU A 260 -12.10 17.85 -6.75
CA GLU A 260 -12.23 17.49 -8.16
C GLU A 260 -11.27 16.36 -8.54
N TYR A 261 -9.98 16.48 -8.18
CA TYR A 261 -8.98 15.43 -8.42
C TYR A 261 -9.38 14.09 -7.80
N PHE A 262 -9.74 14.08 -6.52
CA PHE A 262 -10.17 12.86 -5.83
C PHE A 262 -11.46 12.28 -6.44
N GLY A 263 -12.36 13.12 -6.95
CA GLY A 263 -13.52 12.68 -7.73
C GLY A 263 -13.11 11.98 -9.02
N GLU A 264 -12.18 12.56 -9.78
CA GLU A 264 -11.69 11.98 -11.05
C GLU A 264 -11.00 10.64 -10.82
N ILE A 265 -10.04 10.55 -9.88
CA ILE A 265 -9.29 9.31 -9.64
C ILE A 265 -10.13 8.21 -8.97
N HIS A 266 -11.21 8.59 -8.30
CA HIS A 266 -12.19 7.64 -7.77
C HIS A 266 -13.05 7.07 -8.91
N GLU A 267 -13.57 7.93 -9.80
CA GLU A 267 -14.43 7.51 -10.91
C GLU A 267 -13.69 6.67 -11.95
N ASN A 268 -12.44 7.03 -12.27
CA ASN A 268 -11.63 6.33 -13.26
C ASN A 268 -10.88 5.09 -12.72
N GLY A 269 -10.94 4.84 -11.41
CA GLY A 269 -10.33 3.68 -10.74
C GLY A 269 -8.85 3.82 -10.38
N THR A 270 -8.19 4.94 -10.69
CA THR A 270 -6.78 5.18 -10.33
C THR A 270 -6.53 5.07 -8.83
N LEU A 271 -7.42 5.60 -7.99
CA LEU A 271 -7.29 5.47 -6.53
C LEU A 271 -7.33 4.00 -6.09
N ALA A 272 -8.26 3.22 -6.64
CA ALA A 272 -8.39 1.80 -6.33
C ALA A 272 -7.17 0.99 -6.80
N ALA A 273 -6.57 1.34 -7.94
CA ALA A 273 -5.33 0.71 -8.40
C ALA A 273 -4.14 1.05 -7.50
N LEU A 274 -4.03 2.31 -7.07
CA LEU A 274 -2.98 2.72 -6.15
C LEU A 274 -3.15 2.02 -4.78
N GLU A 275 -4.38 1.93 -4.27
CA GLU A 275 -4.67 1.16 -3.05
C GLU A 275 -4.34 -0.33 -3.20
N ASP A 276 -4.73 -0.98 -4.31
CA ASP A 276 -4.42 -2.39 -4.52
C ASP A 276 -2.91 -2.61 -4.66
N LYS A 277 -2.19 -1.69 -5.33
CA LYS A 277 -0.72 -1.73 -5.46
C LYS A 277 -0.05 -1.81 -4.08
N HIS A 278 -0.44 -0.93 -3.16
CA HIS A 278 0.20 -0.80 -1.85
C HIS A 278 -0.35 -1.78 -0.80
N PHE A 279 -1.65 -2.06 -0.82
CA PHE A 279 -2.32 -2.78 0.27
C PHE A 279 -3.09 -4.04 -0.16
N GLY A 280 -3.31 -4.24 -1.46
CA GLY A 280 -4.25 -5.25 -1.99
C GLY A 280 -3.93 -6.71 -1.65
N HIS A 281 -2.67 -7.02 -1.38
CA HIS A 281 -2.16 -8.37 -1.09
C HIS A 281 -1.87 -8.64 0.41
N VAL A 282 -1.96 -7.60 1.25
CA VAL A 282 -1.67 -7.67 2.70
C VAL A 282 -2.90 -7.54 3.59
N ARG A 283 -4.08 -7.19 3.02
CA ARG A 283 -5.33 -7.07 3.78
C ARG A 283 -5.75 -8.38 4.45
N GLN A 284 -5.48 -9.51 3.80
CA GLN A 284 -5.69 -10.83 4.38
C GLN A 284 -4.39 -11.31 5.03
N PHE A 285 -4.48 -11.66 6.31
CA PHE A 285 -3.34 -12.16 7.08
C PHE A 285 -3.59 -13.60 7.51
N ASN A 286 -2.61 -14.48 7.25
CA ASN A 286 -2.58 -15.83 7.79
C ASN A 286 -1.27 -16.02 8.56
N TYR A 287 -1.39 -16.11 9.88
CA TYR A 287 -0.26 -16.26 10.80
C TYR A 287 0.59 -17.50 10.50
N VAL A 288 -0.06 -18.65 10.33
CA VAL A 288 0.62 -19.94 10.15
C VAL A 288 1.36 -19.96 8.82
N ASP A 289 0.69 -19.56 7.74
CA ASP A 289 1.26 -19.49 6.39
C ASP A 289 2.47 -18.55 6.33
N THR A 290 2.36 -17.35 6.93
CA THR A 290 3.45 -16.36 6.95
C THR A 290 4.68 -16.89 7.70
N ARG A 291 4.49 -17.54 8.85
CA ARG A 291 5.60 -18.15 9.62
C ARG A 291 6.23 -19.32 8.88
N ASP A 292 5.40 -20.15 8.25
CA ASP A 292 5.86 -21.28 7.46
C ASP A 292 6.68 -20.83 6.25
N PHE A 293 6.30 -19.72 5.62
CA PHE A 293 7.06 -19.07 4.55
C PHE A 293 8.42 -18.57 5.03
N ILE A 294 8.46 -17.72 6.07
CA ILE A 294 9.71 -17.14 6.60
C ILE A 294 10.70 -18.24 6.98
N ARG A 295 10.24 -19.28 7.69
CA ARG A 295 11.06 -20.44 8.04
C ARG A 295 11.53 -21.22 6.81
N SER A 296 10.69 -21.36 5.79
CA SER A 296 11.07 -22.04 4.55
C SER A 296 12.10 -21.23 3.77
N ALA A 297 12.05 -19.89 3.82
CA ALA A 297 12.98 -19.03 3.12
C ALA A 297 14.41 -19.25 3.65
N SER A 298 14.60 -19.33 4.96
CA SER A 298 15.93 -19.58 5.54
C SER A 298 16.43 -21.02 5.39
N SER A 299 15.53 -22.01 5.23
CA SER A 299 15.90 -23.44 5.26
C SER A 299 15.85 -24.17 3.92
N LYS A 300 15.02 -23.72 2.99
CA LYS A 300 14.77 -24.41 1.70
C LYS A 300 15.17 -23.59 0.47
N LEU A 301 15.13 -22.26 0.54
CA LEU A 301 15.44 -21.41 -0.61
C LEU A 301 16.96 -21.33 -0.88
N THR A 302 17.79 -21.33 0.16
CA THR A 302 19.24 -21.12 0.09
C THR A 302 19.96 -21.94 -1.00
N PRO A 303 19.70 -23.26 -1.16
CA PRO A 303 20.35 -24.07 -2.19
C PRO A 303 20.02 -23.66 -3.64
N TYR A 304 19.00 -22.83 -3.85
CA TYR A 304 18.49 -22.45 -5.17
C TYR A 304 18.68 -20.96 -5.49
N LEU A 305 19.21 -20.15 -4.56
CA LEU A 305 19.38 -18.70 -4.73
C LEU A 305 20.14 -18.36 -6.01
N SER A 306 21.31 -18.96 -6.22
CA SER A 306 22.15 -18.72 -7.40
C SER A 306 21.46 -19.12 -8.71
N LEU A 307 20.54 -20.09 -8.68
CA LEU A 307 19.74 -20.48 -9.84
C LEU A 307 18.65 -19.43 -10.11
N PHE A 308 17.94 -18.96 -9.08
CA PHE A 308 16.96 -17.89 -9.25
C PHE A 308 17.62 -16.62 -9.79
N GLU A 309 18.76 -16.21 -9.23
CA GLU A 309 19.53 -15.05 -9.71
C GLU A 309 19.97 -15.22 -11.18
N ARG A 310 20.56 -16.37 -11.51
CA ARG A 310 21.04 -16.65 -12.87
C ARG A 310 19.92 -16.63 -13.90
N TYR A 311 18.72 -17.11 -13.55
CA TYR A 311 17.61 -17.27 -14.49
C TYR A 311 16.53 -16.20 -14.36
N ALA A 312 16.68 -15.20 -13.51
CA ALA A 312 15.68 -14.13 -13.37
C ALA A 312 15.54 -13.28 -14.65
N ASN A 313 16.62 -13.16 -15.44
CA ASN A 313 16.71 -12.25 -16.59
C ASN A 313 16.39 -10.80 -16.18
N ASP A 314 15.43 -10.15 -16.84
CA ASP A 314 14.98 -8.78 -16.53
C ASP A 314 14.03 -8.72 -15.30
N LEU A 315 13.68 -9.87 -14.73
CA LEU A 315 12.87 -9.94 -13.51
C LEU A 315 13.74 -9.87 -12.26
N ASP A 316 13.14 -9.47 -11.15
CA ASP A 316 13.75 -9.63 -9.84
C ASP A 316 13.78 -11.13 -9.47
N TRP A 317 14.94 -11.66 -9.07
CA TRP A 317 15.06 -13.07 -8.69
C TRP A 317 14.14 -13.43 -7.52
N ARG A 318 13.88 -12.48 -6.62
CA ARG A 318 13.00 -12.67 -5.45
C ARG A 318 11.56 -12.91 -5.88
N LEU A 319 11.13 -12.30 -7.00
CA LEU A 319 9.82 -12.54 -7.58
C LEU A 319 9.71 -13.96 -8.15
N LEU A 320 10.77 -14.42 -8.82
CA LEU A 320 10.81 -15.78 -9.37
C LEU A 320 10.83 -16.83 -8.25
N ALA A 321 11.59 -16.57 -7.17
CA ALA A 321 11.61 -17.40 -5.98
C ALA A 321 10.24 -17.42 -5.27
N ALA A 322 9.56 -16.27 -5.14
CA ALA A 322 8.21 -16.18 -4.59
C ALA A 322 7.17 -16.97 -5.41
N LEU A 323 7.24 -16.90 -6.74
CA LEU A 323 6.43 -17.72 -7.63
C LEU A 323 6.69 -19.21 -7.38
N SER A 324 7.96 -19.63 -7.32
CA SER A 324 8.31 -21.02 -7.04
C SER A 324 7.80 -21.50 -5.67
N TYR A 325 7.80 -20.64 -4.65
CA TYR A 325 7.22 -20.98 -3.36
C TYR A 325 5.72 -21.26 -3.48
N GLN A 326 4.98 -20.37 -4.17
CA GLN A 326 3.55 -20.56 -4.40
C GLN A 326 3.25 -21.85 -5.17
N GLU A 327 4.15 -22.29 -6.06
CA GLU A 327 3.98 -23.52 -6.84
C GLU A 327 4.30 -24.80 -6.05
N SER A 328 5.41 -24.82 -5.29
CA SER A 328 5.92 -26.07 -4.71
C SER A 328 6.44 -25.95 -3.28
N HIS A 329 6.39 -24.77 -2.66
CA HIS A 329 7.06 -24.49 -1.39
C HIS A 329 8.56 -24.83 -1.43
N TRP A 330 9.18 -24.59 -2.60
CA TRP A 330 10.53 -24.98 -2.97
C TRP A 330 10.85 -26.48 -2.85
N ASP A 331 9.87 -27.36 -3.05
CA ASP A 331 10.10 -28.80 -3.17
C ASP A 331 10.33 -29.20 -4.65
N PRO A 332 11.54 -29.63 -5.04
CA PRO A 332 11.83 -30.05 -6.42
C PRO A 332 11.14 -31.36 -6.81
N LYS A 333 10.64 -32.13 -5.84
CA LYS A 333 9.93 -33.40 -6.06
C LYS A 333 8.41 -33.24 -6.04
N ALA A 334 7.93 -32.01 -5.87
CA ALA A 334 6.50 -31.73 -5.79
C ALA A 334 5.76 -32.24 -7.04
N LYS A 335 4.56 -32.76 -6.82
CA LYS A 335 3.69 -33.33 -7.84
C LYS A 335 2.24 -33.05 -7.50
N SER A 336 1.51 -32.43 -8.43
CA SER A 336 0.08 -32.21 -8.28
C SER A 336 -0.74 -33.44 -8.73
N VAL A 337 -2.02 -33.42 -8.36
CA VAL A 337 -3.05 -34.34 -8.89
C VAL A 337 -3.27 -34.18 -10.39
N THR A 338 -3.04 -32.98 -10.93
CA THR A 338 -3.14 -32.66 -12.37
C THR A 338 -1.89 -33.00 -13.17
N GLY A 339 -0.83 -33.48 -12.51
CA GLY A 339 0.39 -33.98 -13.16
C GLY A 339 1.47 -32.93 -13.46
N VAL A 340 1.31 -31.69 -13.00
CA VAL A 340 2.41 -30.71 -12.94
C VAL A 340 3.44 -31.13 -11.89
N ARG A 341 4.72 -30.78 -12.11
CA ARG A 341 5.84 -31.25 -11.27
C ARG A 341 6.98 -30.24 -11.17
N GLY A 342 7.76 -30.34 -10.11
CA GLY A 342 9.00 -29.59 -9.91
C GLY A 342 8.82 -28.27 -9.19
N LEU A 343 9.93 -27.53 -9.04
CA LEU A 343 9.98 -26.23 -8.37
C LEU A 343 9.02 -25.19 -8.98
N MET A 344 8.86 -25.20 -10.30
CA MET A 344 8.03 -24.24 -11.02
C MET A 344 6.72 -24.86 -11.53
N MET A 345 6.39 -26.09 -11.09
CA MET A 345 5.17 -26.82 -11.45
C MET A 345 4.84 -26.79 -12.96
N LEU A 346 5.81 -27.15 -13.80
CA LEU A 346 5.61 -27.14 -15.24
C LEU A 346 4.72 -28.32 -15.70
N THR A 347 3.82 -28.05 -16.65
CA THR A 347 3.12 -29.11 -17.39
C THR A 347 4.10 -29.86 -18.30
N LEU A 348 3.72 -31.06 -18.77
CA LEU A 348 4.54 -31.79 -19.74
C LEU A 348 4.69 -31.03 -21.07
N ASN A 349 3.62 -30.37 -21.53
CA ASN A 349 3.64 -29.62 -22.78
C ASN A 349 4.56 -28.40 -22.66
N THR A 350 4.38 -27.59 -21.60
CA THR A 350 5.23 -26.43 -21.31
C THR A 350 6.70 -26.84 -21.19
N ALA A 351 6.99 -27.92 -20.46
CA ALA A 351 8.35 -28.43 -20.34
C ALA A 351 8.96 -28.81 -21.69
N LYS A 352 8.19 -29.50 -22.55
CA LYS A 352 8.65 -29.88 -23.89
C LYS A 352 8.91 -28.66 -24.77
N ASP A 353 8.01 -27.67 -24.76
CA ASP A 353 8.12 -26.47 -25.58
C ASP A 353 9.34 -25.61 -25.19
N LEU A 354 9.79 -25.70 -23.94
CA LEU A 354 10.94 -24.96 -23.37
C LEU A 354 12.23 -25.79 -23.26
N GLY A 355 12.25 -27.00 -23.84
CA GLY A 355 13.41 -27.88 -23.81
C GLY A 355 13.79 -28.39 -22.41
N VAL A 356 12.85 -28.45 -21.48
CA VAL A 356 13.02 -29.03 -20.14
C VAL A 356 12.88 -30.55 -20.23
N THR A 357 14.00 -31.25 -20.13
CA THR A 357 14.08 -32.71 -20.19
C THR A 357 13.71 -33.38 -18.87
N SER A 358 13.98 -32.73 -17.74
CA SER A 358 13.58 -33.18 -16.40
C SER A 358 12.91 -32.05 -15.64
N ARG A 359 11.61 -32.19 -15.35
CA ARG A 359 10.88 -31.23 -14.52
C ARG A 359 11.27 -31.28 -13.04
N LEU A 360 11.88 -32.37 -12.60
CA LEU A 360 12.34 -32.57 -11.21
C LEU A 360 13.77 -32.09 -10.98
N ASP A 361 14.47 -31.70 -12.05
CA ASP A 361 15.78 -31.06 -11.96
C ASP A 361 15.58 -29.57 -11.60
N PRO A 362 16.13 -29.08 -10.47
CA PRO A 362 15.92 -27.71 -10.01
C PRO A 362 16.27 -26.64 -11.05
N GLU A 363 17.45 -26.75 -11.68
CA GLU A 363 17.95 -25.79 -12.66
C GLU A 363 17.04 -25.72 -13.90
N GLN A 364 16.70 -26.88 -14.48
CA GLN A 364 15.79 -26.92 -15.62
C GLN A 364 14.38 -26.46 -15.27
N SER A 365 13.89 -26.78 -14.06
CA SER A 365 12.58 -26.33 -13.59
C SER A 365 12.52 -24.81 -13.47
N ILE A 366 13.50 -24.19 -12.78
CA ILE A 366 13.61 -22.74 -12.58
C ILE A 366 13.77 -22.02 -13.92
N ARG A 367 14.70 -22.46 -14.77
CA ARG A 367 14.90 -21.87 -16.10
C ARG A 367 13.62 -21.91 -16.93
N GLY A 368 12.97 -23.08 -17.01
CA GLY A 368 11.72 -23.23 -17.77
C GLY A 368 10.57 -22.39 -17.21
N GLY A 369 10.43 -22.29 -15.89
CA GLY A 369 9.42 -21.43 -15.27
C GLY A 369 9.64 -19.95 -15.55
N SER A 370 10.90 -19.49 -15.48
CA SER A 370 11.27 -18.11 -15.82
C SER A 370 10.99 -17.77 -17.28
N GLU A 371 11.44 -18.63 -18.21
CA GLU A 371 11.18 -18.46 -19.64
C GLU A 371 9.67 -18.47 -19.94
N TYR A 372 8.90 -19.33 -19.27
CA TYR A 372 7.45 -19.35 -19.42
C TYR A 372 6.81 -18.05 -18.95
N LEU A 373 7.17 -17.53 -17.78
CA LEU A 373 6.66 -16.26 -17.26
C LEU A 373 7.04 -15.08 -18.19
N SER A 374 8.28 -15.04 -18.68
CA SER A 374 8.73 -14.04 -19.66
C SER A 374 7.93 -14.09 -20.97
N SER A 375 7.60 -15.31 -21.43
CA SER A 375 6.74 -15.49 -22.60
C SER A 375 5.32 -14.96 -22.36
N LEU A 376 4.80 -15.09 -21.14
CA LEU A 376 3.47 -14.56 -20.78
C LEU A 376 3.50 -13.04 -20.72
N LEU A 377 4.51 -12.44 -20.10
CA LEU A 377 4.72 -10.99 -20.07
C LEU A 377 4.72 -10.39 -21.48
N THR A 378 5.40 -11.03 -22.43
CA THR A 378 5.46 -10.61 -23.84
C THR A 378 4.10 -10.72 -24.55
N ARG A 379 3.23 -11.63 -24.09
CA ARG A 379 1.89 -11.86 -24.67
C ARG A 379 0.82 -10.97 -24.05
N ILE A 380 1.08 -10.37 -22.88
CA ILE A 380 0.21 -9.34 -22.33
C ILE A 380 0.31 -8.09 -23.21
N PRO A 381 -0.81 -7.42 -23.58
CA PRO A 381 -0.76 -6.26 -24.47
C PRO A 381 0.15 -5.12 -23.98
N ASP A 382 0.93 -4.54 -24.88
CA ASP A 382 1.89 -3.46 -24.59
C ASP A 382 1.26 -2.19 -23.96
N ARG A 383 -0.04 -2.00 -24.13
CA ARG A 383 -0.78 -0.89 -23.53
C ARG A 383 -0.99 -1.03 -22.02
N ILE A 384 -0.84 -2.23 -21.46
CA ILE A 384 -0.94 -2.48 -20.02
C ILE A 384 0.43 -2.18 -19.42
N PRO A 385 0.60 -1.11 -18.62
CA PRO A 385 1.90 -0.76 -18.05
C PRO A 385 2.28 -1.69 -16.89
N SER A 386 3.55 -1.65 -16.49
CA SER A 386 3.96 -2.16 -15.17
C SER A 386 3.41 -1.25 -14.06
N PRO A 387 3.07 -1.79 -12.88
CA PRO A 387 3.26 -3.18 -12.45
C PRO A 387 2.13 -4.14 -12.91
N ASP A 388 1.00 -3.63 -13.39
CA ASP A 388 -0.18 -4.44 -13.75
C ASP A 388 0.13 -5.56 -14.73
N ARG A 389 0.97 -5.28 -15.74
CA ARG A 389 1.43 -6.28 -16.71
C ARG A 389 1.95 -7.56 -16.06
N LEU A 390 2.69 -7.42 -14.95
CA LEU A 390 3.21 -8.56 -14.20
C LEU A 390 2.08 -9.32 -13.49
N TRP A 391 1.13 -8.63 -12.87
CA TRP A 391 -0.03 -9.25 -12.21
C TRP A 391 -0.88 -10.05 -13.20
N PHE A 392 -1.10 -9.50 -14.40
CA PHE A 392 -1.73 -10.24 -15.50
C PHE A 392 -0.92 -11.47 -15.91
N ALA A 393 0.40 -11.36 -16.05
CA ALA A 393 1.23 -12.51 -16.42
C ALA A 393 1.22 -13.62 -15.35
N LEU A 394 1.26 -13.27 -14.06
CA LEU A 394 1.14 -14.23 -12.96
C LEU A 394 -0.24 -14.91 -12.94
N ALA A 395 -1.32 -14.14 -13.15
CA ALA A 395 -2.65 -14.71 -13.30
C ALA A 395 -2.72 -15.68 -14.49
N ALA A 396 -2.13 -15.31 -15.64
CA ALA A 396 -2.04 -16.18 -16.82
C ALA A 396 -1.19 -17.42 -16.58
N TYR A 397 -0.16 -17.35 -15.72
CA TYR A 397 0.66 -18.50 -15.35
C TYR A 397 -0.20 -19.56 -14.67
N ASN A 398 -1.07 -19.14 -13.74
CA ASN A 398 -1.96 -20.00 -12.98
C ASN A 398 -3.18 -20.49 -13.78
N ILE A 399 -3.95 -19.57 -14.37
CA ILE A 399 -5.25 -19.87 -14.98
C ILE A 399 -5.20 -20.05 -16.50
N GLY A 400 -4.06 -19.74 -17.12
CA GLY A 400 -3.90 -19.70 -18.56
C GLY A 400 -4.37 -18.39 -19.20
N LEU A 401 -3.66 -17.95 -20.24
CA LEU A 401 -3.92 -16.68 -20.93
C LEU A 401 -5.35 -16.58 -21.51
N GLY A 402 -5.93 -17.68 -21.97
CA GLY A 402 -7.28 -17.67 -22.54
C GLY A 402 -8.35 -17.28 -21.52
N HIS A 403 -8.29 -17.84 -20.31
CA HIS A 403 -9.22 -17.50 -19.23
C HIS A 403 -8.96 -16.11 -18.65
N LEU A 404 -7.71 -15.66 -18.63
CA LEU A 404 -7.40 -14.28 -18.31
C LEU A 404 -8.03 -13.31 -19.31
N GLU A 405 -7.97 -13.62 -20.61
CA GLU A 405 -8.61 -12.79 -21.64
C GLU A 405 -10.14 -12.81 -21.51
N ASP A 406 -10.73 -13.94 -21.17
CA ASP A 406 -12.16 -14.01 -20.84
C ASP A 406 -12.53 -13.07 -19.68
N ALA A 407 -11.69 -12.98 -18.65
CA ALA A 407 -11.89 -12.04 -17.54
C ALA A 407 -11.77 -10.59 -17.99
N ARG A 408 -10.78 -10.26 -18.83
CA ARG A 408 -10.61 -8.90 -19.41
C ARG A 408 -11.83 -8.48 -20.25
N VAL A 409 -12.28 -9.36 -21.13
CA VAL A 409 -13.49 -9.13 -21.93
C VAL A 409 -14.73 -8.96 -21.04
N LEU A 410 -14.84 -9.74 -19.96
CA LEU A 410 -15.94 -9.59 -19.00
C LEU A 410 -15.88 -8.26 -18.27
N THR A 411 -14.69 -7.80 -17.88
CA THR A 411 -14.46 -6.49 -17.26
C THR A 411 -14.91 -5.35 -18.18
N GLU A 412 -14.48 -5.36 -19.45
CA GLU A 412 -14.88 -4.35 -20.43
C GLU A 412 -16.40 -4.32 -20.63
N ARG A 413 -17.04 -5.49 -20.79
CA ARG A 413 -18.51 -5.60 -20.93
C ARG A 413 -19.28 -5.07 -19.72
N GLN A 414 -18.67 -5.09 -18.55
CA GLN A 414 -19.25 -4.59 -17.30
C GLN A 414 -18.84 -3.14 -16.99
N GLY A 415 -18.19 -2.46 -17.92
CA GLY A 415 -17.80 -1.06 -17.79
C GLY A 415 -16.56 -0.82 -16.92
N GLY A 416 -15.83 -1.86 -16.54
CA GLY A 416 -14.52 -1.73 -15.89
C GLY A 416 -13.40 -1.58 -16.91
N ASN A 417 -12.21 -1.21 -16.44
CA ASN A 417 -11.03 -1.10 -17.28
C ASN A 417 -10.34 -2.47 -17.44
N PRO A 418 -10.33 -3.08 -18.66
CA PRO A 418 -9.72 -4.39 -18.89
C PRO A 418 -8.18 -4.39 -18.84
N ASP A 419 -7.58 -3.21 -18.74
CA ASP A 419 -6.13 -3.01 -18.66
C ASP A 419 -5.67 -2.66 -17.24
N MET A 420 -6.58 -2.62 -16.25
CA MET A 420 -6.26 -2.45 -14.83
C MET A 420 -6.46 -3.75 -14.06
N TRP A 421 -5.41 -4.21 -13.39
CA TRP A 421 -5.41 -5.45 -12.63
C TRP A 421 -6.52 -5.47 -11.57
N VAL A 422 -6.67 -4.38 -10.80
CA VAL A 422 -7.69 -4.28 -9.74
C VAL A 422 -9.12 -4.51 -10.26
N ASP A 423 -9.40 -4.09 -11.49
CA ASP A 423 -10.72 -4.26 -12.09
C ASP A 423 -10.93 -5.67 -12.62
N VAL A 424 -9.92 -6.27 -13.25
CA VAL A 424 -9.96 -7.65 -13.74
C VAL A 424 -9.97 -8.65 -12.58
N LYS A 425 -9.21 -8.39 -11.51
CA LYS A 425 -9.19 -9.13 -10.25
C LYS A 425 -10.61 -9.33 -9.70
N LYS A 426 -11.45 -8.30 -9.71
CA LYS A 426 -12.87 -8.38 -9.27
C LYS A 426 -13.74 -9.30 -10.15
N ARG A 427 -13.38 -9.48 -11.44
CA ARG A 427 -14.17 -10.29 -12.41
C ARG A 427 -13.65 -11.72 -12.56
N LEU A 428 -12.39 -12.00 -12.24
CA LEU A 428 -11.85 -13.36 -12.30
C LEU A 428 -12.73 -14.40 -11.58
N PRO A 429 -13.19 -14.21 -10.32
CA PRO A 429 -14.07 -15.17 -9.63
C PRO A 429 -15.41 -15.42 -10.34
N GLN A 430 -15.86 -14.48 -11.18
CA GLN A 430 -17.11 -14.60 -11.93
C GLN A 430 -17.05 -15.71 -12.98
N LEU A 431 -15.85 -16.10 -13.46
CA LEU A 431 -15.67 -17.20 -14.41
C LEU A 431 -16.05 -18.59 -13.85
N ARG A 432 -16.33 -18.70 -12.55
CA ARG A 432 -16.93 -19.91 -11.96
C ARG A 432 -18.44 -19.98 -12.09
N GLN A 433 -19.09 -18.84 -12.33
CA GLN A 433 -20.53 -18.74 -12.31
C GLN A 433 -21.07 -18.89 -13.74
N LYS A 434 -21.94 -19.89 -13.95
CA LYS A 434 -22.51 -20.23 -15.26
C LYS A 434 -23.15 -19.05 -15.99
N ARG A 435 -23.72 -18.09 -15.25
CA ARG A 435 -24.30 -16.88 -15.83
C ARG A 435 -23.28 -16.03 -16.61
N TYR A 436 -22.01 -16.04 -16.19
CA TYR A 436 -20.93 -15.28 -16.81
C TYR A 436 -20.15 -16.13 -17.81
N TYR A 437 -19.59 -17.27 -17.40
CA TYR A 437 -18.66 -18.04 -18.24
C TYR A 437 -19.29 -18.57 -19.54
N LYS A 438 -20.61 -18.78 -19.57
CA LYS A 438 -21.30 -19.23 -20.81
C LYS A 438 -21.22 -18.20 -21.95
N THR A 439 -20.85 -16.96 -21.64
CA THR A 439 -20.74 -15.84 -22.59
C THR A 439 -19.29 -15.55 -22.99
N THR A 440 -18.34 -16.29 -22.42
CA THR A 440 -16.91 -16.13 -22.67
C THR A 440 -16.41 -17.23 -23.60
N ARG A 441 -15.20 -17.08 -24.18
CA ARG A 441 -14.72 -17.96 -25.24
C ARG A 441 -14.22 -19.29 -24.70
N TYR A 442 -13.51 -19.27 -23.57
CA TYR A 442 -12.88 -20.43 -22.96
C TYR A 442 -13.72 -21.04 -21.84
N GLY A 443 -14.73 -20.32 -21.36
CA GLY A 443 -15.75 -20.86 -20.47
C GLY A 443 -15.30 -20.95 -19.01
N TYR A 444 -15.75 -21.99 -18.31
CA TYR A 444 -15.56 -22.14 -16.87
C TYR A 444 -14.07 -22.11 -16.48
N ALA A 445 -13.74 -21.31 -15.47
CA ALA A 445 -12.40 -21.27 -14.88
C ALA A 445 -12.46 -20.94 -13.39
N ARG A 446 -11.48 -21.42 -12.62
CA ARG A 446 -11.37 -21.17 -11.18
C ARG A 446 -10.69 -19.82 -10.88
N GLY A 447 -11.30 -18.72 -11.33
CA GLY A 447 -10.65 -17.41 -11.26
C GLY A 447 -10.34 -16.87 -9.86
N ASN A 448 -11.02 -17.35 -8.82
CA ASN A 448 -10.62 -17.00 -7.44
C ASN A 448 -9.25 -17.60 -7.06
N GLU A 449 -8.88 -18.77 -7.59
CA GLU A 449 -7.56 -19.37 -7.34
C GLU A 449 -6.47 -18.48 -7.94
N ALA A 450 -6.70 -17.91 -9.13
CA ALA A 450 -5.77 -16.98 -9.78
C ALA A 450 -5.58 -15.68 -9.00
N VAL A 451 -6.65 -15.14 -8.41
CA VAL A 451 -6.56 -13.94 -7.56
C VAL A 451 -5.70 -14.22 -6.33
N ILE A 452 -6.00 -15.30 -5.61
CA ILE A 452 -5.24 -15.71 -4.41
C ILE A 452 -3.78 -15.99 -4.78
N TYR A 453 -3.54 -16.63 -5.92
CA TYR A 453 -2.21 -16.94 -6.42
C TYR A 453 -1.37 -15.67 -6.63
N VAL A 454 -1.92 -14.65 -7.28
CA VAL A 454 -1.22 -13.37 -7.49
C VAL A 454 -0.98 -12.65 -6.16
N ASP A 455 -1.99 -12.58 -5.29
CA ASP A 455 -1.86 -11.89 -4.00
C ASP A 455 -0.82 -12.57 -3.08
N ASN A 456 -0.78 -13.91 -3.06
CA ASN A 456 0.24 -14.64 -2.31
C ASN A 456 1.65 -14.41 -2.86
N ILE A 457 1.85 -14.47 -4.18
CA ILE A 457 3.17 -14.22 -4.78
C ILE A 457 3.66 -12.81 -4.45
N ARG A 458 2.78 -11.79 -4.49
CA ARG A 458 3.12 -10.43 -4.08
C ARG A 458 3.55 -10.37 -2.62
N ARG A 459 2.81 -11.05 -1.73
CA ARG A 459 3.16 -11.14 -0.30
C ARG A 459 4.52 -11.80 -0.08
N TYR A 460 4.78 -12.94 -0.72
CA TYR A 460 6.05 -13.65 -0.64
C TYR A 460 7.20 -12.83 -1.21
N TYR A 461 7.01 -12.20 -2.36
CA TYR A 461 8.00 -11.35 -3.01
C TYR A 461 8.45 -10.23 -2.08
N ASP A 462 7.49 -9.46 -1.57
CA ASP A 462 7.83 -8.35 -0.68
C ASP A 462 8.54 -8.85 0.60
N THR A 463 8.26 -10.08 1.06
CA THR A 463 8.88 -10.64 2.28
C THR A 463 10.30 -11.07 2.00
N LEU A 464 10.59 -11.61 0.82
CA LEU A 464 11.95 -11.87 0.37
C LEU A 464 12.75 -10.58 0.15
N VAL A 465 12.12 -9.52 -0.37
CA VAL A 465 12.74 -8.20 -0.47
C VAL A 465 13.21 -7.73 0.91
N TRP A 466 12.32 -7.77 1.90
CA TRP A 466 12.65 -7.39 3.27
C TRP A 466 13.70 -8.30 3.91
N LEU A 467 13.58 -9.63 3.80
CA LEU A 467 14.55 -10.58 4.35
C LEU A 467 15.95 -10.35 3.77
N ASN A 468 16.05 -10.12 2.46
CA ASN A 468 17.32 -9.89 1.79
C ASN A 468 17.98 -8.56 2.22
N GLU A 469 17.18 -7.52 2.49
CA GLU A 469 17.68 -6.20 2.87
C GLU A 469 18.05 -6.10 4.35
N GLN A 470 17.26 -6.71 5.23
CA GLN A 470 17.36 -6.53 6.70
C GLN A 470 17.95 -7.73 7.43
N GLN A 471 17.89 -8.93 6.84
CA GLN A 471 18.40 -10.16 7.42
C GLN A 471 19.24 -10.94 6.40
N PRO A 472 20.30 -10.34 5.82
CA PRO A 472 21.10 -10.96 4.76
C PRO A 472 21.72 -12.30 5.20
N ASP A 473 22.00 -12.47 6.50
CA ASP A 473 22.51 -13.72 7.07
C ASP A 473 21.54 -14.90 6.91
N LEU A 474 20.23 -14.64 6.78
CA LEU A 474 19.22 -15.67 6.54
C LEU A 474 19.09 -16.06 5.06
N LEU A 475 19.63 -15.26 4.15
CA LEU A 475 19.68 -15.52 2.72
C LEU A 475 21.12 -15.30 2.20
N PRO A 476 22.12 -16.08 2.69
CA PRO A 476 23.50 -15.86 2.32
C PRO A 476 23.69 -16.20 0.84
N VAL A 477 23.99 -15.20 0.02
CA VAL A 477 24.43 -15.40 -1.36
C VAL A 477 25.87 -15.92 -1.31
N GLU A 478 26.14 -17.11 -1.87
CA GLU A 478 27.51 -17.57 -2.05
C GLU A 478 28.26 -16.56 -2.93
N GLN A 479 29.22 -15.85 -2.34
CA GLN A 479 30.18 -15.08 -3.12
C GLN A 479 30.95 -16.07 -3.99
N THR A 480 30.69 -16.07 -5.30
CA THR A 480 31.56 -16.77 -6.26
C THR A 480 32.99 -16.26 -6.03
N PRO A 481 33.98 -17.16 -5.82
CA PRO A 481 35.36 -16.72 -5.61
C PRO A 481 35.80 -15.90 -6.82
N GLU A 482 36.30 -14.70 -6.56
CA GLU A 482 36.95 -13.84 -7.54
C GLU A 482 37.91 -14.70 -8.36
N VAL A 483 37.64 -14.82 -9.66
CA VAL A 483 38.62 -15.36 -10.60
C VAL A 483 39.77 -14.38 -10.61
N ASP A 484 40.87 -14.76 -9.97
CA ASP A 484 42.13 -14.03 -9.98
C ASP A 484 42.62 -13.89 -11.42
N LEU A 485 42.33 -12.73 -12.02
CA LEU A 485 42.75 -12.36 -13.39
C LEU A 485 44.25 -12.02 -13.47
N GLN A 486 45.07 -12.34 -12.47
CA GLN A 486 46.51 -12.02 -12.50
C GLN A 486 47.39 -13.00 -13.29
N ASN A 487 46.81 -14.01 -13.96
CA ASN A 487 47.58 -14.94 -14.80
C ASN A 487 46.93 -15.18 -16.17
N GLU A 488 46.89 -14.13 -17.02
CA GLU A 488 46.87 -14.34 -18.47
C GLU A 488 48.28 -14.17 -19.06
N PRO A 489 48.74 -15.07 -19.93
CA PRO A 489 50.02 -14.91 -20.63
C PRO A 489 49.91 -13.80 -21.69
N GLU A 490 50.88 -12.87 -21.68
CA GLU A 490 51.05 -11.81 -22.68
C GLU A 490 51.03 -12.37 -24.11
N ILE A 491 49.98 -12.04 -24.86
CA ILE A 491 49.96 -12.18 -26.32
C ILE A 491 50.28 -10.82 -26.92
N THR A 492 51.42 -10.74 -27.60
CA THR A 492 51.89 -9.57 -28.35
C THR A 492 51.07 -9.41 -29.62
N ASN A 493 50.41 -8.25 -29.78
CA ASN A 493 49.74 -7.86 -31.03
C ASN A 493 50.52 -6.74 -31.72
N GLU A 494 51.14 -7.08 -32.85
CA GLU A 494 51.53 -6.12 -33.89
C GLU A 494 50.32 -5.84 -34.79
N ALA A 495 50.01 -4.53 -34.93
CA ALA A 495 49.38 -3.80 -36.03
C ALA A 495 48.32 -4.47 -36.94
N ASP A 496 47.16 -3.81 -37.10
CA ASP A 496 46.94 -3.06 -38.35
C ASP A 496 45.87 -1.97 -38.20
N VAL A 497 46.15 -0.83 -38.83
CA VAL A 497 45.36 0.40 -38.89
C VAL A 497 44.61 0.40 -40.22
N ASN A 498 43.28 0.59 -40.23
CA ASN A 498 42.56 1.47 -41.16
C ASN A 498 41.03 1.43 -40.97
N ASN A 499 40.48 2.62 -40.69
CA ASN A 499 39.08 3.08 -40.58
C ASN A 499 38.41 3.13 -42.02
N PRO A 500 37.14 3.60 -42.28
CA PRO A 500 36.15 4.27 -41.42
C PRO A 500 34.62 4.10 -41.69
N ALA A 501 33.83 4.83 -40.87
CA ALA A 501 32.55 5.52 -41.16
C ALA A 501 31.24 4.79 -40.72
N SER A 502 30.18 5.42 -40.19
CA SER A 502 29.84 6.81 -39.83
C SER A 502 28.43 6.84 -39.20
N ALA A 503 28.18 7.76 -38.26
CA ALA A 503 26.87 8.33 -37.87
C ALA A 503 26.93 9.87 -38.19
N PRO A 504 25.87 10.72 -38.13
CA PRO A 504 24.67 10.63 -37.27
C PRO A 504 23.35 11.32 -37.76
N GLU A 505 22.38 11.40 -36.83
CA GLU A 505 21.30 12.42 -36.59
C GLU A 505 19.96 12.46 -37.39
N SER A 506 18.84 12.51 -36.66
CA SER A 506 17.72 13.46 -36.92
C SER A 506 16.77 13.66 -35.71
N MET A 507 16.29 14.90 -35.53
CA MET A 507 15.36 15.39 -34.50
C MET A 507 13.88 15.36 -34.94
N GLY A 508 12.97 15.24 -33.96
CA GLY A 508 11.84 16.17 -33.73
C GLY A 508 10.52 16.05 -34.51
N ASN A 509 9.41 15.73 -33.82
CA ASN A 509 8.25 16.63 -33.59
C ASN A 509 7.01 15.89 -33.05
N ALA A 510 6.41 16.43 -31.99
CA ALA A 510 5.12 16.02 -31.43
C ALA A 510 4.02 17.03 -31.82
N LYS A 511 2.81 16.52 -32.13
CA LYS A 511 1.59 17.32 -32.37
C LYS A 511 0.44 16.83 -31.48
N THR A 512 -0.17 17.79 -30.82
CA THR A 512 -1.34 17.75 -29.93
C THR A 512 -2.66 17.48 -30.69
N ILE A 513 -3.60 16.73 -30.08
CA ILE A 513 -5.04 16.80 -30.40
C ILE A 513 -5.87 16.75 -29.10
N LYS A 514 -6.74 17.76 -28.91
CA LYS A 514 -7.82 17.84 -27.91
C LYS A 514 -9.13 17.29 -28.50
N ASN A 515 -9.93 16.58 -27.69
CA ASN A 515 -11.37 16.81 -27.48
C ASN A 515 -12.02 15.64 -26.73
N ARG A 516 -12.66 15.88 -25.58
CA ARG A 516 -13.75 15.02 -25.09
C ARG A 516 -14.78 15.82 -24.31
N LYS A 517 -16.05 15.47 -24.54
CA LYS A 517 -17.27 16.09 -23.99
C LYS A 517 -17.58 15.52 -22.60
N GLN A 518 -18.10 16.38 -21.73
CA GLN A 518 -18.67 16.08 -20.40
C GLN A 518 -19.88 15.13 -20.47
N VAL A 519 -19.93 14.17 -19.55
CA VAL A 519 -21.12 13.43 -19.13
C VAL A 519 -21.11 13.40 -17.60
N SER A 520 -22.26 13.64 -16.97
CA SER A 520 -22.42 13.76 -15.51
C SER A 520 -22.41 12.39 -14.79
N PRO A 521 -21.85 12.29 -13.57
CA PRO A 521 -21.82 11.02 -12.82
C PRO A 521 -23.08 10.79 -11.95
N PRO A 522 -23.49 9.52 -11.72
CA PRO A 522 -24.54 9.12 -10.77
C PRO A 522 -23.95 8.86 -9.35
N PRO A 523 -24.80 8.64 -8.31
CA PRO A 523 -24.39 8.85 -6.92
C PRO A 523 -23.61 7.71 -6.27
N ILE A 524 -22.83 8.11 -5.28
CA ILE A 524 -21.89 7.39 -4.42
C ILE A 524 -22.56 6.21 -3.68
N ILE A 525 -21.97 5.01 -3.77
CA ILE A 525 -22.25 3.88 -2.88
C ILE A 525 -20.98 3.59 -2.07
N SER A 526 -21.09 3.66 -0.74
CA SER A 526 -20.05 3.32 0.23
C SER A 526 -19.82 1.80 0.29
N ASP A 527 -18.59 1.35 0.08
CA ASP A 527 -18.20 -0.07 0.19
C ASP A 527 -18.04 -0.46 1.67
N LEU A 528 -19.04 -1.17 2.21
CA LEU A 528 -19.08 -1.75 3.56
C LEU A 528 -18.35 -3.10 3.67
N SER A 529 -17.66 -3.56 2.63
CA SER A 529 -17.07 -4.91 2.57
C SER A 529 -15.64 -5.03 3.13
N PHE A 530 -15.07 -3.96 3.67
CA PHE A 530 -13.65 -3.88 4.08
C PHE A 530 -13.35 -4.48 5.46
N GLU A 531 -14.27 -4.37 6.42
CA GLU A 531 -13.96 -4.62 7.85
C GLU A 531 -14.22 -6.06 8.32
N ALA A 532 -15.14 -6.80 7.67
CA ALA A 532 -15.58 -8.11 8.17
C ALA A 532 -14.50 -9.21 8.07
N GLU A 533 -13.43 -9.00 7.31
CA GLU A 533 -12.43 -10.05 7.00
C GLU A 533 -11.17 -9.96 7.89
N LEU A 534 -10.89 -8.82 8.51
CA LEU A 534 -9.75 -8.63 9.43
C LEU A 534 -10.01 -9.20 10.84
N GLU A 535 -11.27 -9.19 11.30
CA GLU A 535 -11.64 -9.66 12.65
C GLU A 535 -11.89 -11.17 12.71
N ALA A 536 -12.34 -11.78 11.60
CA ALA A 536 -12.75 -13.19 11.56
C ALA A 536 -11.59 -14.21 11.75
N ILE A 537 -10.33 -13.80 11.53
CA ILE A 537 -9.18 -14.72 11.59
C ILE A 537 -8.57 -14.81 13.00
N ASP A 538 -8.68 -13.76 13.82
CA ASP A 538 -8.15 -13.75 15.20
C ASP A 538 -9.13 -14.35 16.24
N GLU A 539 -10.34 -14.76 15.84
CA GLU A 539 -11.30 -15.45 16.73
C GLU A 539 -11.19 -16.98 16.73
N GLU A 540 -10.60 -17.61 15.70
CA GLU A 540 -10.61 -19.08 15.54
C GLU A 540 -9.35 -19.83 16.00
N THR A 541 -8.35 -19.19 16.59
CA THR A 541 -7.15 -19.92 17.09
C THR A 541 -7.22 -20.16 18.60
N PRO A 542 -7.62 -21.35 19.09
CA PRO A 542 -7.45 -21.71 20.49
C PRO A 542 -5.96 -21.93 20.81
N ASN A 543 -5.55 -21.46 22.00
CA ASN A 543 -4.23 -21.70 22.59
C ASN A 543 -3.93 -23.22 22.68
N VAL A 544 -3.15 -23.76 21.74
CA VAL A 544 -2.60 -25.11 21.86
C VAL A 544 -1.35 -25.05 22.73
N LYS A 545 -1.51 -25.38 24.02
CA LYS A 545 -0.37 -25.72 24.90
C LYS A 545 0.25 -27.02 24.42
N ILE A 546 1.41 -26.95 23.78
CA ILE A 546 2.22 -28.12 23.46
C ILE A 546 2.85 -28.65 24.77
N LYS A 547 2.42 -29.83 25.23
CA LYS A 547 3.15 -30.61 26.25
C LYS A 547 4.22 -31.45 25.55
N PRO A 548 5.41 -31.64 26.15
CA PRO A 548 6.43 -32.53 25.60
C PRO A 548 6.04 -33.98 25.88
N GLU A 549 5.96 -34.81 24.83
CA GLU A 549 5.81 -36.26 24.96
C GLU A 549 7.20 -36.91 25.05
N THR A 550 7.45 -37.56 26.18
CA THR A 550 8.58 -38.45 26.45
C THR A 550 8.36 -39.82 25.82
N GLU A 551 9.43 -40.31 25.18
CA GLU A 551 9.87 -41.71 25.00
C GLU A 551 8.81 -42.81 24.88
N ARG A 552 8.82 -43.50 23.72
CA ARG A 552 8.46 -44.91 23.64
C ARG A 552 9.49 -45.71 22.84
N GLU A 553 10.02 -46.71 23.53
CA GLU A 553 10.87 -47.77 23.03
C GLU A 553 10.21 -48.66 21.97
N SER A 554 11.11 -49.26 21.20
CA SER A 554 11.01 -50.41 20.30
C SER A 554 9.91 -51.44 20.58
N ASN A 555 9.30 -51.95 19.50
CA ASN A 555 9.41 -53.37 19.19
C ASN A 555 9.04 -53.68 17.73
N ASP A 556 9.69 -54.73 17.28
CA ASP A 556 9.92 -55.22 15.93
C ASP A 556 8.81 -56.18 15.43
N ASP A 557 8.80 -56.37 14.10
CA ASP A 557 8.46 -57.60 13.36
C ASP A 557 7.04 -58.23 13.40
N THR A 558 6.32 -58.23 12.26
CA THR A 558 6.23 -59.35 11.28
C THR A 558 5.06 -59.24 10.27
N ILE A 559 5.43 -59.26 8.98
CA ILE A 559 4.90 -59.96 7.78
C ILE A 559 3.45 -60.53 7.79
N GLY A 560 2.67 -60.23 6.73
CA GLY A 560 1.51 -61.05 6.33
C GLY A 560 0.67 -60.53 5.15
N GLU A 561 0.76 -61.22 4.01
CA GLU A 561 0.20 -61.02 2.66
C GLU A 561 -1.33 -60.85 2.47
N SER A 562 -1.65 -60.03 1.43
CA SER A 562 -2.65 -60.15 0.35
C SER A 562 -3.97 -60.92 0.53
N THR A 563 -5.09 -60.30 0.14
CA THR A 563 -5.93 -60.66 -1.04
C THR A 563 -7.14 -59.73 -1.16
N GLU A 564 -7.53 -59.45 -2.41
CA GLU A 564 -8.64 -58.61 -2.87
C GLU A 564 -9.56 -59.51 -3.77
N PRO A 565 -10.67 -59.03 -4.40
CA PRO A 565 -12.05 -58.95 -3.91
C PRO A 565 -13.10 -59.73 -4.76
N SER A 566 -14.37 -59.75 -4.35
CA SER A 566 -15.54 -60.04 -5.21
C SER A 566 -16.85 -59.55 -4.55
N SER A 567 -17.52 -58.54 -5.12
CA SER A 567 -18.78 -58.62 -5.88
C SER A 567 -20.05 -58.72 -5.03
N GLU A 568 -20.94 -57.72 -5.14
CA GLU A 568 -22.32 -57.93 -5.62
C GLU A 568 -23.11 -56.61 -5.76
N THR A 569 -23.93 -56.63 -6.80
CA THR A 569 -24.88 -55.65 -7.34
C THR A 569 -26.17 -55.54 -6.51
N GLU A 570 -26.77 -54.35 -6.42
CA GLU A 570 -28.21 -54.18 -6.70
C GLU A 570 -28.59 -52.70 -6.89
N ALA A 571 -29.43 -52.44 -7.88
CA ALA A 571 -29.99 -51.15 -8.26
C ALA A 571 -31.48 -51.14 -7.94
N LEU A 572 -32.03 -49.99 -7.51
CA LEU A 572 -33.45 -49.62 -7.62
C LEU A 572 -33.59 -48.08 -7.46
N GLU A 573 -34.09 -47.42 -8.51
CA GLU A 573 -34.57 -46.02 -8.55
C GLU A 573 -36.05 -45.94 -8.02
N PRO A 574 -36.80 -44.82 -8.19
CA PRO A 574 -36.64 -43.48 -7.60
C PRO A 574 -37.97 -43.02 -6.93
N GLU A 575 -37.97 -41.93 -6.16
CA GLU A 575 -39.22 -41.15 -5.99
C GLU A 575 -38.99 -39.68 -5.59
N SER A 576 -40.05 -38.92 -5.81
CA SER A 576 -40.18 -37.50 -6.15
C SER A 576 -40.05 -36.47 -5.02
N SER A 577 -39.78 -35.23 -5.44
CA SER A 577 -39.93 -33.94 -4.75
C SER A 577 -41.29 -33.74 -4.06
N PRO A 578 -41.47 -32.73 -3.18
CA PRO A 578 -41.36 -31.30 -3.52
C PRO A 578 -40.12 -30.57 -2.97
#